data_AF-A0A7G2MKD7-F1
#
_entry.id   AF-A0A7G2MKD7-F1
#
_cell.length_a   1.000
_cell.length_b   1.000
_cell.length_c   1.000
_cell.angle_alpha   90.00
_cell.angle_beta   90.00
_cell.angle_gamma   90.00
#
_symmetry.space_group_name_H-M   'P 1'
#
loop_
_entity.id
_entity.type
_entity.pdbx_description
1 polymer ?
#
loop_
_entity_poly.entity_id
_entity_poly.type
_entity_poly.pdbx_seq_one_letter_code
_entity_poly.pdbx_strand_id
1 'polypeptide(L)'
;MAFEFSSVKEGAFRIKVTAFNRLGTASDSLDIQVMDGFKISDITNWTGSGENQSMLAIQWITGEVENWSNPEDRDVFFRAWGYRWEKANPPTGHDMIVDIAKKDPRLFIIVASDGNLGMTIRGFGYDIDGDGIEIQSEDLEYGDRTLKGIHLTEADFKDGIYEQKEADVNMDGFNVISGGDYWIGGWYVVYPSYWLGSGEAVLESKEYEYSGLYAGNRLLENEEWHTWTFSPINNAEKNILPIPRLLKAAPNN
;
A
#
# COMPACT_ATOMS: atom_id res chain seq x y z
N MET A 1 -4.07 31.37 18.66
CA MET A 1 -2.60 31.19 18.58
C MET A 1 -2.35 29.70 18.72
N ALA A 2 -1.76 29.06 17.70
CA ALA A 2 -1.39 27.65 17.76
C ALA A 2 0.07 27.55 18.22
N PHE A 3 0.38 26.57 19.07
CA PHE A 3 1.75 26.25 19.47
C PHE A 3 2.12 24.93 18.82
N GLU A 4 3.30 24.88 18.22
CA GLU A 4 3.84 23.69 17.58
C GLU A 4 4.99 23.15 18.43
N PHE A 5 4.99 21.83 18.65
CA PHE A 5 6.05 21.10 19.33
C PHE A 5 6.64 20.11 18.33
N SER A 6 7.96 20.13 18.18
CA SER A 6 8.70 19.17 17.38
C SER A 6 9.87 18.60 18.18
N SER A 7 10.23 17.36 17.92
CA SER A 7 11.36 16.68 18.53
C SER A 7 12.16 15.95 17.46
N VAL A 8 13.49 16.06 17.53
CA VAL A 8 14.42 15.25 16.73
C VAL A 8 14.72 13.89 17.37
N LYS A 9 14.01 13.56 18.45
CA LYS A 9 14.14 12.32 19.20
C LYS A 9 12.78 11.70 19.40
N GLU A 10 12.68 10.42 19.07
CA GLU A 10 11.60 9.55 19.54
C GLU A 10 11.53 9.52 21.08
N GLY A 11 10.30 9.45 21.60
CA GLY A 11 10.03 9.29 23.02
C GLY A 11 8.66 9.81 23.46
N ALA A 12 8.34 9.55 24.72
CA ALA A 12 7.19 10.14 25.40
C ALA A 12 7.57 11.52 25.95
N PHE A 13 6.82 12.54 25.55
CA PHE A 13 6.99 13.93 25.97
C PHE A 13 5.77 14.40 26.73
N ARG A 14 5.95 14.83 27.97
CA ARG A 14 4.91 15.55 28.71
C ARG A 14 5.06 17.04 28.47
N ILE A 15 4.14 17.61 27.69
CA ILE A 15 4.09 19.05 27.44
C ILE A 15 3.16 19.68 28.47
N LYS A 16 3.73 20.42 29.43
CA LYS A 16 2.98 21.18 30.43
C LYS A 16 2.88 22.65 30.01
N VAL A 17 1.66 23.15 29.81
CA VAL A 17 1.39 24.56 29.55
C VAL A 17 0.99 25.23 30.86
N THR A 18 1.58 26.38 31.17
CA THR A 18 1.26 27.15 32.39
C THR A 18 1.04 28.61 32.02
N ALA A 19 -0.09 29.17 32.42
CA ALA A 19 -0.44 30.57 32.24
C ALA A 19 -0.57 31.25 33.60
N PHE A 20 -0.09 32.48 33.72
CA PHE A 20 -0.21 33.28 34.95
C PHE A 20 -0.61 34.71 34.65
N ASN A 21 -1.31 35.34 35.59
CA ASN A 21 -1.60 36.76 35.61
C ASN A 21 -1.52 37.28 37.06
N ARG A 22 -1.83 38.57 37.26
CA ARG A 22 -1.81 39.21 38.59
C ARG A 22 -2.74 38.57 39.64
N LEU A 23 -3.67 37.71 39.22
CA LEU A 23 -4.67 37.08 40.08
C LEU A 23 -4.42 35.58 40.32
N GLY A 24 -3.51 34.94 39.59
CA GLY A 24 -3.24 33.52 39.79
C GLY A 24 -2.50 32.82 38.65
N THR A 25 -2.38 31.50 38.80
CA THR A 25 -1.71 30.58 37.86
C THR A 25 -2.65 29.42 37.53
N ALA A 26 -2.67 29.00 36.27
CA ALA A 26 -3.32 27.78 35.80
C ALA A 26 -2.32 26.96 34.98
N SER A 27 -2.37 25.64 35.11
CA SER A 27 -1.54 24.72 34.31
C SER A 27 -2.36 23.55 33.82
N ASP A 28 -1.99 23.03 32.66
CA ASP A 28 -2.47 21.75 32.11
C ASP A 28 -1.32 21.02 31.42
N SER A 29 -1.48 19.74 31.11
CA SER A 29 -0.46 18.96 30.41
C SER A 29 -1.03 17.94 29.43
N LEU A 30 -0.29 17.72 28.34
CA LEU A 30 -0.55 16.69 27.34
C LEU A 30 0.66 15.75 27.26
N ASP A 31 0.42 14.45 27.29
CA ASP A 31 1.43 13.45 26.96
C ASP A 31 1.39 13.17 25.45
N ILE A 32 2.52 13.34 24.77
CA ILE A 32 2.70 13.15 23.33
C ILE A 32 3.76 12.07 23.11
N GLN A 33 3.44 11.04 22.33
CA GLN A 33 4.43 10.09 21.84
C GLN A 33 4.95 10.59 20.48
N VAL A 34 6.24 10.89 20.40
CA VAL A 34 6.93 11.11 19.12
C VAL A 34 7.60 9.78 18.78
N MET A 35 7.38 9.26 17.59
CA MET A 35 8.06 8.06 17.08
C MET A 35 8.78 8.46 15.80
N ASP A 36 9.97 7.91 15.55
CA ASP A 36 10.68 8.19 14.30
C ASP A 36 10.04 7.50 13.08
N GLY A 37 8.95 6.75 13.30
CA GLY A 37 8.26 5.99 12.27
C GLY A 37 9.03 4.73 11.84
N PHE A 38 8.41 3.96 10.94
CA PHE A 38 9.08 2.86 10.25
C PHE A 38 10.10 3.42 9.25
N LYS A 39 11.33 2.90 9.25
CA LYS A 39 12.44 3.40 8.43
C LYS A 39 12.83 2.43 7.32
N ILE A 40 13.53 2.94 6.30
CA ILE A 40 14.15 2.09 5.26
C ILE A 40 15.07 1.05 5.90
N SER A 41 15.79 1.41 6.97
CA SER A 41 16.68 0.51 7.71
C SER A 41 15.95 -0.66 8.39
N ASP A 42 14.64 -0.55 8.60
CA ASP A 42 13.83 -1.60 9.22
C ASP A 42 13.38 -2.66 8.20
N ILE A 43 13.53 -2.39 6.90
CA ILE A 43 13.19 -3.32 5.83
C ILE A 43 14.21 -4.45 5.80
N THR A 44 13.69 -5.68 5.84
CA THR A 44 14.52 -6.89 5.81
C THR A 44 14.48 -7.60 4.46
N ASN A 45 13.33 -7.57 3.76
CA ASN A 45 13.16 -8.25 2.48
C ASN A 45 13.48 -7.31 1.31
N TRP A 46 14.65 -7.53 0.69
CA TRP A 46 15.21 -6.69 -0.35
C TRP A 46 15.33 -7.42 -1.68
N THR A 47 14.86 -6.85 -2.78
CA THR A 47 15.05 -7.35 -4.15
C THR A 47 16.04 -6.48 -4.92
N GLY A 48 16.84 -7.09 -5.80
CA GLY A 48 17.82 -6.37 -6.62
C GLY A 48 19.11 -6.02 -5.88
N SER A 49 19.93 -5.21 -6.53
CA SER A 49 21.24 -4.76 -6.06
C SER A 49 21.60 -3.41 -6.66
N GLY A 50 22.44 -2.65 -5.97
CA GLY A 50 22.93 -1.35 -6.42
C GLY A 50 22.89 -0.30 -5.31
N GLU A 51 23.31 0.91 -5.66
CA GLU A 51 23.42 2.04 -4.72
C GLU A 51 22.08 2.75 -4.51
N ASN A 52 21.20 2.75 -5.50
CA ASN A 52 19.88 3.35 -5.36
C ASN A 52 18.90 2.35 -4.75
N GLN A 53 17.95 2.87 -3.98
CA GLN A 53 16.92 2.08 -3.32
C GLN A 53 15.55 2.77 -3.34
N SER A 54 14.49 1.98 -3.31
CA SER A 54 13.10 2.43 -3.17
C SER A 54 12.31 1.37 -2.41
N MET A 55 11.13 1.73 -1.96
CA MET A 55 10.32 0.89 -1.09
C MET A 55 8.97 0.65 -1.74
N LEU A 56 8.58 -0.61 -1.86
CA LEU A 56 7.20 -0.98 -2.16
C LEU A 56 6.47 -1.17 -0.84
N ALA A 57 5.38 -0.47 -0.62
CA ALA A 57 4.53 -0.67 0.54
C ALA A 57 3.10 -0.96 0.10
N ILE A 58 2.45 -1.98 0.65
CA ILE A 58 1.09 -2.38 0.25
C ILE A 58 0.23 -2.53 1.50
N GLN A 59 -0.87 -1.77 1.52
CA GLN A 59 -1.88 -1.78 2.58
C GLN A 59 -3.12 -2.54 2.11
N TRP A 60 -3.39 -3.66 2.78
CA TRP A 60 -4.64 -4.39 2.71
C TRP A 60 -5.57 -3.94 3.82
N ILE A 61 -6.86 -3.89 3.49
CA ILE A 61 -7.94 -3.61 4.42
C ILE A 61 -8.85 -4.82 4.41
N THR A 62 -9.17 -5.33 5.59
CA THR A 62 -9.63 -6.70 5.81
C THR A 62 -10.95 -6.68 6.57
N GLY A 63 -11.79 -7.70 6.36
CA GLY A 63 -13.10 -7.79 7.02
C GLY A 63 -14.17 -6.85 6.46
N GLU A 64 -15.36 -6.94 7.03
CA GLU A 64 -16.47 -6.03 6.73
C GLU A 64 -16.19 -4.68 7.38
N VAL A 65 -15.44 -3.82 6.69
CA VAL A 65 -15.16 -2.48 7.18
C VAL A 65 -16.39 -1.60 6.99
N GLU A 66 -17.09 -1.28 8.08
CA GLU A 66 -18.27 -0.39 8.05
C GLU A 66 -17.92 1.02 7.53
N ASN A 67 -16.69 1.48 7.78
CA ASN A 67 -16.19 2.78 7.34
C ASN A 67 -14.84 2.65 6.61
N TRP A 68 -14.91 2.36 5.31
CA TRP A 68 -13.74 2.28 4.44
C TRP A 68 -12.87 3.55 4.43
N SER A 69 -13.44 4.71 4.73
CA SER A 69 -12.65 5.95 4.79
C SER A 69 -11.79 6.08 6.05
N ASN A 70 -12.02 5.25 7.06
CA ASN A 70 -11.27 5.24 8.32
C ASN A 70 -11.36 3.85 8.96
N PRO A 71 -10.68 2.83 8.40
CA PRO A 71 -10.67 1.49 8.96
C PRO A 71 -10.06 1.49 10.37
N GLU A 72 -10.47 0.54 11.21
CA GLU A 72 -9.80 0.31 12.49
C GLU A 72 -8.45 -0.38 12.27
N ASP A 73 -7.49 -0.17 13.17
CA ASP A 73 -6.13 -0.72 13.03
C ASP A 73 -6.07 -2.22 12.86
N ARG A 74 -6.98 -2.93 13.54
CA ARG A 74 -7.07 -4.39 13.51
C ARG A 74 -7.49 -4.92 12.13
N ASP A 75 -8.11 -4.06 11.32
CA ASP A 75 -8.61 -4.40 10.00
C ASP A 75 -7.58 -4.04 8.92
N VAL A 76 -6.40 -3.55 9.30
CA VAL A 76 -5.37 -3.07 8.38
C VAL A 76 -4.12 -3.95 8.47
N PHE A 77 -3.74 -4.51 7.33
CA PHE A 77 -2.50 -5.24 7.16
C PHE A 77 -1.59 -4.47 6.21
N PHE A 78 -0.43 -4.01 6.68
CA PHE A 78 0.46 -3.16 5.89
C PHE A 78 1.89 -3.71 5.91
N ARG A 79 2.46 -3.97 4.72
CA ARG A 79 3.81 -4.50 4.57
C ARG A 79 4.66 -3.70 3.60
N ALA A 80 5.97 -3.66 3.86
CA ALA A 80 6.97 -3.05 2.99
C ALA A 80 8.10 -4.00 2.59
N TRP A 81 8.51 -3.86 1.33
CA TRP A 81 9.67 -4.50 0.71
C TRP A 81 10.63 -3.42 0.23
N GLY A 82 11.91 -3.77 0.13
CA GLY A 82 12.94 -2.91 -0.42
C GLY A 82 13.32 -3.36 -1.82
N TYR A 83 13.70 -2.40 -2.66
CA TYR A 83 14.15 -2.65 -4.02
C TYR A 83 15.43 -1.84 -4.30
N ARG A 84 16.41 -2.44 -5.00
CA ARG A 84 17.69 -1.80 -5.31
C ARG A 84 18.06 -1.92 -6.78
N TRP A 85 18.70 -0.88 -7.30
CA TRP A 85 19.17 -0.83 -8.69
C TRP A 85 20.44 0.01 -8.86
N GLU A 86 21.10 -0.20 -9.99
CA GLU A 86 22.22 0.62 -10.44
C GLU A 86 21.75 1.95 -11.04
N LYS A 87 22.44 3.05 -10.69
CA LYS A 87 22.04 4.42 -11.05
C LYS A 87 21.81 4.68 -12.55
N ALA A 88 22.51 3.95 -13.42
CA ALA A 88 22.51 4.22 -14.86
C ALA A 88 21.15 4.00 -15.53
N ASN A 89 20.34 3.06 -15.04
CA ASN A 89 19.08 2.67 -15.65
C ASN A 89 18.00 2.51 -14.55
N PRO A 90 17.33 3.60 -14.16
CA PRO A 90 16.25 3.50 -13.19
C PRO A 90 15.12 2.62 -13.75
N PRO A 91 14.69 1.58 -13.01
CA PRO A 91 13.52 0.81 -13.38
C PRO A 91 12.25 1.62 -13.12
N THR A 92 11.11 1.08 -13.51
CA THR A 92 9.79 1.65 -13.22
C THR A 92 9.21 1.09 -11.92
N GLY A 93 8.17 1.74 -11.40
CA GLY A 93 7.36 1.22 -10.30
C GLY A 93 6.77 -0.16 -10.61
N HIS A 94 6.38 -0.40 -11.85
CA HIS A 94 5.90 -1.71 -12.30
C HIS A 94 7.02 -2.77 -12.26
N ASP A 95 8.22 -2.45 -12.74
CA ASP A 95 9.35 -3.39 -12.73
C ASP A 95 9.71 -3.81 -11.30
N MET A 96 9.74 -2.84 -10.37
CA MET A 96 9.94 -3.12 -8.94
C MET A 96 8.88 -4.08 -8.39
N ILE A 97 7.59 -3.82 -8.65
CA ILE A 97 6.49 -4.67 -8.18
C ILE A 97 6.62 -6.09 -8.72
N VAL A 98 6.86 -6.23 -10.03
CA VAL A 98 7.02 -7.51 -10.71
C VAL A 98 8.22 -8.29 -10.17
N ASP A 99 9.36 -7.64 -9.98
CA ASP A 99 10.57 -8.30 -9.51
C ASP A 99 10.48 -8.70 -8.03
N ILE A 100 9.77 -7.91 -7.21
CA ILE A 100 9.47 -8.30 -5.82
C ILE A 100 8.51 -9.49 -5.79
N ALA A 101 7.42 -9.48 -6.58
CA ALA A 101 6.47 -10.59 -6.63
C ALA A 101 7.13 -11.91 -7.08
N LYS A 102 8.04 -11.85 -8.07
CA LYS A 102 8.83 -13.03 -8.48
C LYS A 102 9.74 -13.57 -7.38
N LYS A 103 10.19 -12.71 -6.47
CA LYS A 103 11.11 -13.09 -5.40
C LYS A 103 10.38 -13.58 -4.16
N ASP A 104 9.28 -12.93 -3.79
CA ASP A 104 8.48 -13.25 -2.61
C ASP A 104 7.34 -14.21 -2.96
N PRO A 105 7.45 -15.50 -2.58
CA PRO A 105 6.43 -16.50 -2.93
C PRO A 105 5.08 -16.22 -2.27
N ARG A 106 5.01 -15.29 -1.32
CA ARG A 106 3.77 -14.90 -0.64
C ARG A 106 3.07 -13.72 -1.32
N LEU A 107 3.73 -13.01 -2.22
CA LEU A 107 3.18 -11.84 -2.88
C LEU A 107 2.66 -12.19 -4.28
N PHE A 108 1.36 -12.00 -4.48
CA PHE A 108 0.69 -12.24 -5.74
C PHE A 108 0.20 -10.94 -6.35
N ILE A 109 0.28 -10.80 -7.67
CA ILE A 109 -0.23 -9.62 -8.38
C ILE A 109 -1.06 -10.03 -9.60
N ILE A 110 -2.12 -9.25 -9.85
CA ILE A 110 -2.78 -9.26 -11.16
C ILE A 110 -2.36 -8.01 -11.92
N VAL A 111 -1.92 -8.22 -13.16
CA VAL A 111 -1.57 -7.14 -14.10
C VAL A 111 -2.44 -7.23 -15.34
N ALA A 112 -2.66 -6.10 -16.00
CA ALA A 112 -3.37 -6.05 -17.28
C ALA A 112 -2.78 -4.97 -18.19
N SER A 113 -2.77 -5.23 -19.48
CA SER A 113 -2.41 -4.22 -20.48
C SER A 113 -3.52 -3.18 -20.61
N ASP A 114 -3.15 -1.90 -20.58
CA ASP A 114 -4.03 -0.77 -20.92
C ASP A 114 -3.62 -0.15 -22.26
N GLY A 115 -3.39 -1.04 -23.24
CA GLY A 115 -2.98 -0.67 -24.59
C GLY A 115 -1.66 0.11 -24.60
N ASN A 116 -1.69 1.31 -25.18
CA ASN A 116 -0.49 2.14 -25.32
C ASN A 116 -0.04 2.80 -24.00
N LEU A 117 -0.84 2.71 -22.94
CA LEU A 117 -0.52 3.29 -21.63
C LEU A 117 0.37 2.37 -20.78
N GLY A 118 0.58 1.13 -21.23
CA GLY A 118 1.45 0.13 -20.60
C GLY A 118 0.69 -0.85 -19.72
N MET A 119 1.44 -1.53 -18.84
CA MET A 119 0.88 -2.49 -17.89
C MET A 119 0.37 -1.77 -16.63
N THR A 120 -0.81 -2.17 -16.19
CA THR A 120 -1.50 -1.67 -14.99
C THR A 120 -1.55 -2.76 -13.93
N ILE A 121 -1.59 -2.35 -12.66
CA ILE A 121 -1.81 -3.27 -11.54
C ILE A 121 -3.31 -3.30 -11.24
N ARG A 122 -3.91 -4.50 -11.23
CA ARG A 122 -5.33 -4.71 -10.89
C ARG A 122 -5.54 -5.21 -9.49
N GLY A 123 -4.52 -5.80 -8.87
CA GLY A 123 -4.61 -6.19 -7.48
C GLY A 123 -3.33 -6.79 -6.93
N PHE A 124 -3.32 -6.91 -5.60
CA PHE A 124 -2.28 -7.51 -4.79
C PHE A 124 -2.91 -8.54 -3.84
N GLY A 125 -2.40 -9.76 -3.89
CA GLY A 125 -2.68 -10.83 -2.95
C GLY A 125 -1.49 -11.05 -2.01
N TYR A 126 -1.76 -11.43 -0.77
CA TYR A 126 -0.72 -11.82 0.17
C TYR A 126 -1.11 -13.09 0.94
N ASP A 127 -0.31 -14.12 0.75
CA ASP A 127 -0.39 -15.40 1.45
C ASP A 127 0.36 -15.32 2.79
N ILE A 128 -0.37 -15.23 3.89
CA ILE A 128 0.25 -14.96 5.19
C ILE A 128 0.89 -16.20 5.80
N ASP A 129 0.25 -17.36 5.66
CA ASP A 129 0.60 -18.60 6.35
C ASP A 129 1.38 -19.58 5.47
N GLY A 130 1.49 -19.29 4.17
CA GLY A 130 2.25 -20.06 3.21
C GLY A 130 1.51 -21.30 2.70
N ASP A 131 0.17 -21.32 2.77
CA ASP A 131 -0.65 -22.44 2.29
C ASP A 131 -1.21 -22.25 0.87
N GLY A 132 -0.89 -21.11 0.24
CA GLY A 132 -1.21 -20.77 -1.12
C GLY A 132 -2.48 -19.93 -1.24
N ILE A 133 -2.48 -18.98 -2.16
CA ILE A 133 -3.62 -18.07 -2.35
C ILE A 133 -4.76 -18.71 -3.17
N GLU A 134 -6.00 -18.45 -2.77
CA GLU A 134 -7.19 -18.78 -3.55
C GLU A 134 -8.20 -17.62 -3.50
N ILE A 135 -8.57 -17.08 -4.66
CA ILE A 135 -9.48 -15.94 -4.79
C ILE A 135 -10.54 -16.17 -5.87
N GLN A 136 -11.73 -15.63 -5.66
CA GLN A 136 -12.83 -15.76 -6.61
C GLN A 136 -13.62 -14.45 -6.75
N SER A 137 -13.85 -14.02 -7.98
CA SER A 137 -14.83 -12.97 -8.31
C SER A 137 -16.09 -13.58 -8.94
N GLU A 138 -17.23 -12.94 -8.72
CA GLU A 138 -18.51 -13.31 -9.32
C GLU A 138 -18.74 -12.53 -10.63
N ASP A 139 -19.75 -12.92 -11.41
CA ASP A 139 -20.19 -12.10 -12.55
C ASP A 139 -20.63 -10.70 -12.06
N LEU A 140 -20.20 -9.65 -12.78
CA LEU A 140 -20.52 -8.27 -12.48
C LEU A 140 -21.23 -7.61 -13.67
N GLU A 141 -22.44 -7.14 -13.44
CA GLU A 141 -23.13 -6.25 -14.38
C GLU A 141 -22.57 -4.83 -14.25
N TYR A 142 -21.97 -4.31 -15.33
CA TYR A 142 -21.39 -2.97 -15.36
C TYR A 142 -21.76 -2.23 -16.64
N GLY A 143 -22.68 -1.26 -16.54
CA GLY A 143 -23.26 -0.61 -17.72
C GLY A 143 -24.06 -1.61 -18.54
N ASP A 144 -23.78 -1.70 -19.84
CA ASP A 144 -24.48 -2.59 -20.79
C ASP A 144 -23.77 -3.94 -21.01
N ARG A 145 -22.84 -4.33 -20.13
CA ARG A 145 -22.07 -5.57 -20.23
C ARG A 145 -22.07 -6.36 -18.93
N THR A 146 -21.99 -7.68 -19.08
CA THR A 146 -21.66 -8.62 -18.01
C THR A 146 -20.17 -8.94 -18.07
N LEU A 147 -19.44 -8.63 -17.00
CA LEU A 147 -18.07 -9.09 -16.80
C LEU A 147 -18.12 -10.46 -16.11
N LYS A 148 -17.34 -11.42 -16.60
CA LYS A 148 -17.33 -12.79 -16.11
C LYS A 148 -16.44 -12.97 -14.89
N GLY A 149 -17.01 -13.54 -13.84
CA GLY A 149 -16.28 -13.95 -12.66
C GLY A 149 -15.17 -14.93 -13.00
N ILE A 150 -14.12 -14.93 -12.17
CA ILE A 150 -13.00 -15.85 -12.31
C ILE A 150 -12.60 -16.40 -10.96
N HIS A 151 -12.18 -17.66 -10.95
CA HIS A 151 -11.58 -18.33 -9.81
C HIS A 151 -10.11 -18.56 -10.12
N LEU A 152 -9.24 -18.13 -9.21
CA LEU A 152 -7.79 -18.23 -9.33
C LEU A 152 -7.21 -18.90 -8.07
N THR A 153 -6.28 -19.81 -8.30
CA THR A 153 -5.45 -20.45 -7.28
C THR A 153 -3.99 -20.06 -7.49
N GLU A 154 -3.10 -20.31 -6.52
CA GLU A 154 -1.66 -20.10 -6.65
C GLU A 154 -1.09 -20.62 -7.99
N ALA A 155 -1.57 -21.78 -8.47
CA ALA A 155 -1.10 -22.41 -9.70
C ALA A 155 -1.35 -21.58 -10.97
N ASP A 156 -2.31 -20.66 -10.94
CA ASP A 156 -2.62 -19.75 -12.04
C ASP A 156 -1.65 -18.56 -12.11
N PHE A 157 -0.93 -18.28 -11.01
CA PHE A 157 0.07 -17.23 -10.93
C PHE A 157 1.44 -17.78 -11.30
N LYS A 158 1.99 -17.30 -12.41
CA LYS A 158 3.36 -17.63 -12.81
C LYS A 158 4.34 -16.69 -12.11
N ASP A 159 5.18 -17.24 -11.24
CA ASP A 159 6.13 -16.45 -10.42
C ASP A 159 5.42 -15.34 -9.64
N GLY A 160 4.25 -15.64 -9.05
CA GLY A 160 3.41 -14.68 -8.33
C GLY A 160 2.58 -13.75 -9.22
N ILE A 161 2.58 -13.94 -10.55
CA ILE A 161 1.96 -13.00 -11.49
C ILE A 161 0.86 -13.68 -12.31
N TYR A 162 -0.33 -13.08 -12.29
CA TYR A 162 -1.41 -13.40 -13.22
C TYR A 162 -1.65 -12.22 -14.18
N GLU A 163 -1.68 -12.51 -15.48
CA GLU A 163 -1.95 -11.51 -16.51
C GLU A 163 -3.40 -11.64 -16.99
N GLN A 164 -4.22 -10.63 -16.71
CA GLN A 164 -5.55 -10.51 -17.30
C GLN A 164 -5.42 -10.18 -18.79
N LYS A 165 -5.79 -11.13 -19.64
CA LYS A 165 -5.76 -10.98 -21.11
C LYS A 165 -7.11 -10.57 -21.69
N GLU A 166 -8.19 -11.05 -21.07
CA GLU A 166 -9.55 -10.85 -21.54
C GLU A 166 -10.22 -9.70 -20.79
N ALA A 167 -10.67 -8.69 -21.54
CA ALA A 167 -11.23 -7.45 -20.99
C ALA A 167 -12.64 -7.63 -20.40
N ASP A 168 -13.31 -8.75 -20.69
CA ASP A 168 -14.62 -9.11 -20.16
C ASP A 168 -14.54 -9.95 -18.88
N VAL A 169 -13.36 -10.19 -18.32
CA VAL A 169 -13.22 -10.83 -17.00
C VAL A 169 -13.33 -9.79 -15.89
N ASN A 170 -14.11 -10.10 -14.87
CA ASN A 170 -14.34 -9.25 -13.71
C ASN A 170 -13.15 -9.27 -12.75
N MET A 171 -12.51 -8.11 -12.56
CA MET A 171 -11.41 -7.92 -11.61
C MET A 171 -11.85 -7.30 -10.27
N ASP A 172 -13.13 -6.98 -10.10
CA ASP A 172 -13.70 -6.37 -8.91
C ASP A 172 -14.39 -7.42 -8.02
N GLY A 173 -14.46 -7.14 -6.72
CA GLY A 173 -15.26 -7.94 -5.78
C GLY A 173 -14.71 -9.35 -5.56
N PHE A 174 -13.39 -9.53 -5.65
CA PHE A 174 -12.75 -10.79 -5.28
C PHE A 174 -12.98 -11.09 -3.79
N ASN A 175 -13.48 -12.29 -3.53
CA ASN A 175 -13.47 -12.91 -2.22
C ASN A 175 -12.19 -13.75 -2.07
N VAL A 176 -11.56 -13.65 -0.91
CA VAL A 176 -10.45 -14.54 -0.54
C VAL A 176 -11.04 -15.82 0.03
N ILE A 177 -10.74 -16.94 -0.62
CA ILE A 177 -11.22 -18.28 -0.26
C ILE A 177 -10.21 -18.96 0.68
N SER A 178 -8.92 -18.74 0.46
CA SER A 178 -7.85 -19.16 1.38
C SER A 178 -7.95 -18.35 2.68
N GLY A 179 -8.47 -19.00 3.73
CA GLY A 179 -8.83 -18.31 4.97
C GLY A 179 -7.59 -17.79 5.71
N GLY A 180 -7.46 -16.47 5.85
CA GLY A 180 -6.32 -15.84 6.53
C GLY A 180 -5.53 -14.91 5.61
N ASP A 181 -5.67 -15.10 4.30
CA ASP A 181 -4.99 -14.30 3.29
C ASP A 181 -5.68 -12.98 2.99
N TYR A 182 -4.96 -12.15 2.24
CA TYR A 182 -5.40 -10.82 1.89
C TYR A 182 -5.45 -10.60 0.40
N TRP A 183 -6.45 -9.83 -0.04
CA TRP A 183 -6.57 -9.34 -1.39
C TRP A 183 -7.02 -7.88 -1.39
N ILE A 184 -6.36 -7.07 -2.21
CA ILE A 184 -6.90 -5.78 -2.67
C ILE A 184 -6.85 -5.76 -4.18
N GLY A 185 -7.94 -5.38 -4.83
CA GLY A 185 -7.95 -5.30 -6.29
C GLY A 185 -9.31 -4.91 -6.83
N GLY A 186 -9.30 -4.45 -8.08
CA GLY A 186 -10.47 -3.95 -8.77
C GLY A 186 -10.09 -3.17 -10.01
N TRP A 187 -11.11 -2.80 -10.78
CA TRP A 187 -10.94 -1.88 -11.89
C TRP A 187 -12.13 -0.94 -12.14
N TYR A 188 -13.35 -1.41 -11.93
CA TYR A 188 -14.57 -0.69 -12.30
C TYR A 188 -15.37 -0.17 -11.11
N VAL A 189 -15.28 -0.83 -9.96
CA VAL A 189 -15.96 -0.44 -8.71
C VAL A 189 -14.95 0.11 -7.72
N VAL A 190 -13.76 -0.48 -7.71
CA VAL A 190 -12.66 -0.16 -6.81
C VAL A 190 -11.34 -0.33 -7.56
N TYR A 191 -10.22 0.16 -7.02
CA TYR A 191 -8.92 -0.02 -7.67
C TYR A 191 -7.76 0.09 -6.67
N PRO A 192 -6.59 -0.51 -6.97
CA PRO A 192 -5.36 -0.23 -6.25
C PRO A 192 -4.91 1.22 -6.53
N SER A 193 -5.09 2.10 -5.55
CA SER A 193 -4.60 3.47 -5.58
C SER A 193 -3.12 3.54 -5.29
N TYR A 194 -2.43 4.45 -5.96
CA TYR A 194 -0.98 4.53 -5.99
C TYR A 194 -0.49 5.88 -5.43
N TRP A 195 0.36 5.81 -4.43
CA TRP A 195 0.80 6.95 -3.62
C TRP A 195 2.32 7.00 -3.55
N LEU A 196 2.86 8.22 -3.59
CA LEU A 196 4.30 8.48 -3.58
C LEU A 196 4.68 9.26 -2.32
N GLY A 197 5.86 8.95 -1.81
CA GLY A 197 6.48 9.64 -0.70
C GLY A 197 8.00 9.57 -0.80
N SER A 198 8.74 10.42 -0.07
CA SER A 198 10.21 10.39 -0.10
C SER A 198 10.82 10.60 1.28
N GLY A 199 11.93 9.92 1.55
CA GLY A 199 12.71 10.08 2.77
C GLY A 199 13.08 8.77 3.46
N GLU A 200 14.01 8.86 4.42
CA GLU A 200 14.55 7.71 5.18
C GLU A 200 13.51 7.03 6.09
N ALA A 201 12.43 7.72 6.42
CA ALA A 201 11.32 7.22 7.22
C ALA A 201 10.01 7.31 6.44
N VAL A 202 9.06 6.45 6.79
CA VAL A 202 7.70 6.51 6.28
C VAL A 202 7.06 7.84 6.67
N LEU A 203 6.35 8.44 5.72
CA LEU A 203 5.69 9.75 5.88
C LEU A 203 4.48 9.68 6.81
N GLU A 204 3.93 10.83 7.20
CA GLU A 204 2.56 10.90 7.71
C GLU A 204 1.54 10.63 6.59
N SER A 205 0.36 10.10 6.93
CA SER A 205 -0.68 9.70 5.97
C SER A 205 -1.03 10.79 4.94
N LYS A 206 -1.08 12.05 5.38
CA LYS A 206 -1.43 13.24 4.57
C LYS A 206 -0.30 13.77 3.68
N GLU A 207 0.92 13.30 3.89
CA GLU A 207 2.11 13.74 3.15
C GLU A 207 2.37 12.89 1.92
N TYR A 208 1.66 11.76 1.78
CA TYR A 208 1.63 10.99 0.55
C TYR A 208 0.92 11.76 -0.56
N GLU A 209 1.55 11.77 -1.73
CA GLU A 209 0.97 12.37 -2.93
C GLU A 209 0.38 11.29 -3.82
N TYR A 210 -0.83 11.52 -4.33
CA TYR A 210 -1.44 10.60 -5.28
C TYR A 210 -0.66 10.63 -6.60
N SER A 211 -0.26 9.47 -7.10
CA SER A 211 0.52 9.38 -8.33
C SER A 211 -0.31 9.82 -9.55
N GLY A 212 0.20 10.79 -10.29
CA GLY A 212 -0.36 11.19 -11.59
C GLY A 212 0.02 10.25 -12.75
N LEU A 213 0.81 9.20 -12.50
CA LEU A 213 1.31 8.26 -13.50
C LEU A 213 1.02 6.82 -13.09
N TYR A 214 0.78 5.95 -14.09
CA TYR A 214 0.82 4.50 -13.87
C TYR A 214 2.21 4.06 -13.44
N ALA A 215 2.26 2.97 -12.66
CA ALA A 215 3.51 2.40 -12.16
C ALA A 215 4.51 2.09 -13.28
N GLY A 216 4.05 1.66 -14.45
CA GLY A 216 4.89 1.39 -15.62
C GLY A 216 5.45 2.64 -16.32
N ASN A 217 4.93 3.82 -16.02
CA ASN A 217 5.41 5.10 -16.56
C ASN A 217 6.13 5.96 -15.50
N ARG A 218 6.19 5.49 -14.26
CA ARG A 218 6.89 6.14 -13.15
C ARG A 218 8.26 5.49 -12.98
N LEU A 219 9.32 6.18 -13.39
CA LEU A 219 10.69 5.79 -13.04
C LEU A 219 10.91 5.93 -11.53
N LEU A 220 11.64 4.99 -10.94
CA LEU A 220 11.99 5.02 -9.53
C LEU A 220 13.00 6.12 -9.24
N GLU A 221 12.83 6.77 -8.10
CA GLU A 221 13.80 7.70 -7.51
C GLU A 221 14.38 7.12 -6.22
N ASN A 222 15.62 7.50 -5.91
CA ASN A 222 16.28 7.01 -4.70
C ASN A 222 15.53 7.49 -3.46
N GLU A 223 15.33 6.58 -2.50
CA GLU A 223 14.61 6.79 -1.24
C GLU A 223 13.13 7.18 -1.42
N GLU A 224 12.52 6.78 -2.54
CA GLU A 224 11.09 6.93 -2.78
C GLU A 224 10.28 5.74 -2.23
N TRP A 225 9.15 6.05 -1.59
CA TRP A 225 8.12 5.12 -1.15
C TRP A 225 7.01 5.04 -2.19
N HIS A 226 6.79 3.84 -2.70
CA HIS A 226 5.74 3.49 -3.63
C HIS A 226 4.67 2.70 -2.89
N THR A 227 3.66 3.43 -2.42
CA THR A 227 2.66 2.89 -1.51
C THR A 227 1.36 2.62 -2.24
N TRP A 228 0.78 1.45 -2.00
CA TRP A 228 -0.48 1.01 -2.57
C TRP A 228 -1.49 0.77 -1.47
N THR A 229 -2.72 1.18 -1.74
CA THR A 229 -3.89 0.89 -0.90
C THR A 229 -5.10 0.80 -1.82
N PHE A 230 -6.25 0.47 -1.27
CA PHE A 230 -7.48 0.32 -2.01
C PHE A 230 -8.30 1.62 -2.03
N SER A 231 -8.92 1.95 -3.16
CA SER A 231 -9.83 3.09 -3.26
C SER A 231 -11.14 2.72 -3.97
N PRO A 232 -12.29 3.17 -3.45
CA PRO A 232 -13.56 3.05 -4.18
C PRO A 232 -13.62 4.03 -5.35
N ILE A 233 -14.20 3.60 -6.46
CA ILE A 233 -14.59 4.46 -7.58
C ILE A 233 -15.98 5.01 -7.26
N ASN A 234 -16.02 6.21 -6.69
CA ASN A 234 -17.27 6.87 -6.33
C ASN A 234 -17.24 8.36 -6.66
N ASN A 235 -18.41 8.98 -6.73
CA ASN A 235 -18.57 10.40 -7.06
C ASN A 235 -17.99 11.36 -6.00
N ALA A 236 -17.61 10.85 -4.82
CA ALA A 236 -17.01 11.65 -3.75
C ALA A 236 -15.47 11.66 -3.80
N GLU A 237 -14.85 10.84 -4.68
CA GLU A 237 -13.41 10.75 -4.93
C GLU A 237 -12.54 10.60 -3.66
N LYS A 238 -13.12 10.06 -2.59
CA LYS A 238 -12.40 9.92 -1.32
C LYS A 238 -11.59 8.63 -1.34
N ASN A 239 -10.33 8.76 -1.70
CA ASN A 239 -9.38 7.67 -1.61
C ASN A 239 -9.08 7.32 -0.15
N ILE A 240 -8.76 6.05 0.09
CA ILE A 240 -8.23 5.64 1.38
C ILE A 240 -6.76 6.02 1.39
N LEU A 241 -6.31 6.72 2.43
CA LEU A 241 -4.91 7.06 2.57
C LEU A 241 -4.13 5.90 3.22
N PRO A 242 -2.82 5.78 2.96
CA PRO A 242 -1.96 4.90 3.73
C PRO A 242 -2.02 5.21 5.23
N ILE A 243 -1.80 4.21 6.08
CA ILE A 243 -1.77 4.34 7.56
C ILE A 243 -0.36 3.94 8.06
N PRO A 244 0.63 4.83 7.93
CA PRO A 244 2.06 4.50 8.07
C PRO A 244 2.48 3.92 9.41
N ARG A 245 1.81 4.31 10.50
CA ARG A 245 2.07 3.78 11.85
C ARG A 245 1.77 2.27 12.00
N LEU A 246 1.09 1.66 11.04
CA LEU A 246 0.80 0.21 11.01
C LEU A 246 1.77 -0.56 10.10
N LEU A 247 2.65 0.15 9.37
CA LEU A 247 3.59 -0.45 8.46
C LEU A 247 4.60 -1.34 9.19
N LYS A 248 4.85 -2.51 8.62
CA LYS A 248 5.90 -3.44 9.06
C LYS A 248 6.70 -3.92 7.86
N ALA A 249 7.94 -4.37 8.09
CA ALA A 249 8.69 -5.06 7.05
C ALA A 249 7.98 -6.35 6.65
N ALA A 250 7.96 -6.66 5.36
CA ALA A 250 7.67 -8.00 4.89
C ALA A 250 8.73 -8.98 5.41
N PRO A 251 8.33 -10.20 5.81
CA PRO A 251 9.27 -11.21 6.27
C PRO A 251 10.26 -11.57 5.16
N ASN A 252 11.44 -12.06 5.56
CA ASN A 252 12.39 -12.62 4.61
C ASN A 252 11.93 -14.00 4.15
N ASN A 253 12.27 -14.33 2.91
CA ASN A 253 12.08 -15.66 2.33
C ASN A 253 13.23 -16.60 2.73
#